data_AF-A0ABD2AVV5-F1
#
_entry.id   AF-A0ABD2AVV5-F1
#
_cell.length_a   1.000
_cell.length_b   1.000
_cell.length_c   1.000
_cell.angle_alpha   90.00
_cell.angle_beta   90.00
_cell.angle_gamma   90.00
#
_symmetry.space_group_name_H-M   'P 1'
#
loop_
_entity.id
_entity.type
_entity.pdbx_description
1 polymer ?
#
loop_
_entity_poly.entity_id
_entity_poly.type
_entity_poly.pdbx_seq_one_letter_code
_entity_poly.pdbx_strand_id
1 'polypeptide(L)'
;MLYHLINRCMRTSSYRINNFKIDIKFLCQIPIKEKQILQQIPTIKNKNVTESKYPEYEIIYRFPYIKYISLFHKSKRNMLISSGVTIPLMFFLSQGNIISEIPAMFMSIIVTGFALSLYLTGILFTNQIGIIYFKDNESIKIAYVNEWGKRIDIDISINDIKPLEGLSSSIANKYFKNIYIVSLKHPLKLYVNYSIISNKEKLVNVLGDYE
;
A
#
# COMPACT_ATOMS: atom_id res chain seq x y z
N MET A 1 25.21 2.36 13.07
CA MET A 1 25.93 3.34 12.21
C MET A 1 25.07 3.88 11.07
N LEU A 2 24.33 3.03 10.34
CA LEU A 2 23.43 3.43 9.24
C LEU A 2 22.29 4.39 9.68
N TYR A 3 21.69 4.14 10.85
CA TYR A 3 20.62 4.97 11.41
C TYR A 3 21.07 6.42 11.67
N HIS A 4 22.33 6.60 12.08
CA HIS A 4 22.89 7.91 12.39
C HIS A 4 23.20 8.74 11.13
N LEU A 5 23.53 8.05 10.02
CA LEU A 5 23.72 8.64 8.69
C LEU A 5 22.39 9.08 8.07
N ILE A 6 21.35 8.24 8.18
CA ILE A 6 19.99 8.56 7.72
C ILE A 6 19.44 9.79 8.49
N ASN A 7 19.70 9.87 9.80
CA ASN A 7 19.25 10.98 10.63
C ASN A 7 20.01 12.30 10.36
N ARG A 8 21.27 12.22 9.86
CA ARG A 8 22.02 13.39 9.41
C ARG A 8 21.57 13.90 8.04
N CYS A 9 21.25 13.01 7.09
CA CYS A 9 20.73 13.41 5.77
C CYS A 9 19.35 14.09 5.84
N MET A 10 18.50 13.72 6.80
CA MET A 10 17.19 14.35 7.01
C MET A 10 17.28 15.79 7.55
N ARG A 11 18.42 16.20 8.16
CA ARG A 11 18.56 17.53 8.79
C ARG A 11 19.07 18.63 7.85
N THR A 12 19.67 18.29 6.72
CA THR A 12 20.29 19.27 5.79
C THR A 12 19.39 19.65 4.61
N SER A 13 18.25 18.96 4.42
CA SER A 13 17.31 19.28 3.35
C SER A 13 16.22 20.23 3.83
N SER A 14 16.57 21.51 4.02
CA SER A 14 15.58 22.60 4.09
C SER A 14 15.06 22.93 2.69
N TYR A 15 14.27 22.02 2.11
CA TYR A 15 13.37 22.37 1.01
C TYR A 15 11.96 22.43 1.55
N ARG A 16 11.50 23.67 1.72
CA ARG A 16 10.17 24.07 2.14
C ARG A 16 9.17 23.71 1.03
N ILE A 17 8.73 22.45 0.99
CA ILE A 17 7.59 22.02 0.17
C ILE A 17 6.33 22.44 0.94
N ASN A 18 5.84 23.64 0.66
CA ASN A 18 4.56 24.12 1.16
C ASN A 18 3.47 23.14 0.70
N ASN A 19 2.85 22.45 1.69
CA ASN A 19 1.68 21.55 1.64
C ASN A 19 1.90 20.06 1.95
N PHE A 20 3.09 19.62 2.37
CA PHE A 20 3.27 18.22 2.80
C PHE A 20 3.43 18.10 4.32
N LYS A 21 2.31 18.03 5.05
CA LYS A 21 2.30 17.71 6.49
C LYS A 21 2.52 16.20 6.67
N ILE A 22 3.78 15.77 6.65
CA ILE A 22 4.15 14.42 7.11
C ILE A 22 3.92 14.44 8.62
N ASP A 23 2.92 13.72 9.10
CA ASP A 23 2.71 13.55 10.54
C ASP A 23 3.71 12.52 11.07
N ILE A 24 4.90 13.01 11.40
CA ILE A 24 6.05 12.21 11.87
C ILE A 24 5.80 11.61 13.26
N LYS A 25 4.70 11.99 13.96
CA LYS A 25 4.29 11.37 15.24
C LYS A 25 4.08 9.86 15.11
N PHE A 26 3.78 9.35 13.90
CA PHE A 26 3.54 7.93 13.66
C PHE A 26 4.82 7.08 13.61
N LEU A 27 5.99 7.67 13.31
CA LEU A 27 7.26 6.95 13.28
C LEU A 27 7.86 6.72 14.68
N CYS A 28 7.36 7.41 15.70
CA CYS A 28 7.81 7.24 17.09
C CYS A 28 7.02 6.19 17.88
N GLN A 29 5.95 5.61 17.32
CA GLN A 29 5.19 4.53 17.97
C GLN A 29 5.59 3.15 17.44
N ILE A 30 6.87 2.82 17.54
CA ILE A 30 7.32 1.44 17.44
C ILE A 30 7.40 0.87 18.86
N PRO A 31 6.36 0.21 19.41
CA PRO A 31 6.58 -0.68 20.53
C PRO A 31 7.09 -2.01 19.96
N ILE A 32 8.40 -2.23 20.09
CA ILE A 32 9.02 -3.54 20.02
C ILE A 32 8.48 -4.34 21.21
N LYS A 33 7.37 -5.07 21.04
CA LYS A 33 6.95 -6.11 22.01
C LYS A 33 6.11 -7.19 21.33
N GLU A 34 6.80 -8.00 20.54
CA GLU A 34 6.22 -8.97 19.61
C GLU A 34 6.02 -10.39 20.19
N LYS A 35 6.03 -10.61 21.52
CA LYS A 35 6.06 -12.00 22.05
C LYS A 35 5.16 -12.39 23.24
N GLN A 36 4.18 -11.58 23.68
CA GLN A 36 3.38 -11.96 24.88
C GLN A 36 1.84 -11.87 24.74
N ILE A 37 1.26 -11.57 23.57
CA ILE A 37 -0.20 -11.31 23.48
C ILE A 37 -1.04 -12.57 23.17
N LEU A 38 -0.43 -13.74 22.92
CA LEU A 38 -1.17 -14.93 22.46
C LEU A 38 -1.88 -15.79 23.53
N GLN A 39 -2.01 -15.38 24.81
CA GLN A 39 -2.59 -16.29 25.82
C GLN A 39 -3.62 -15.72 26.82
N GLN A 40 -4.13 -14.49 26.68
CA GLN A 40 -5.17 -14.02 27.61
C GLN A 40 -6.29 -13.27 26.90
N ILE A 41 -7.30 -14.03 26.46
CA ILE A 41 -8.64 -13.52 26.16
C ILE A 41 -9.45 -13.67 27.45
N PRO A 42 -9.89 -12.55 28.05
CA PRO A 42 -11.32 -12.39 28.26
C PRO A 42 -11.83 -10.99 27.87
N THR A 43 -12.93 -10.98 27.10
CA THR A 43 -14.00 -9.97 27.09
C THR A 43 -13.61 -8.51 27.37
N ILE A 44 -12.98 -7.84 26.40
CA ILE A 44 -12.93 -6.38 26.36
C ILE A 44 -13.97 -5.91 25.33
N LYS A 45 -15.06 -5.34 25.84
CA LYS A 45 -16.05 -4.57 25.06
C LYS A 45 -15.30 -3.55 24.17
N ASN A 46 -15.38 -3.76 22.86
CA ASN A 46 -14.80 -2.93 21.81
C ASN A 46 -15.31 -1.48 21.88
N LYS A 47 -14.57 -0.60 22.53
CA LYS A 47 -14.63 0.86 22.34
C LYS A 47 -13.35 1.29 21.64
N ASN A 48 -13.29 1.02 20.34
CA ASN A 48 -12.46 1.70 19.34
C ASN A 48 -12.85 1.16 17.95
N VAL A 49 -14.17 1.09 17.69
CA VAL A 49 -14.66 1.01 16.32
C VAL A 49 -14.25 2.33 15.69
N THR A 50 -13.11 2.31 14.98
CA THR A 50 -12.75 3.33 13.99
C THR A 50 -14.04 3.73 13.30
N GLU A 51 -14.49 4.99 13.47
CA GLU A 51 -15.67 5.50 12.79
C GLU A 51 -15.61 5.05 11.33
N SER A 52 -16.49 4.12 10.99
CA SER A 52 -16.55 3.63 9.63
C SER A 52 -17.07 4.79 8.82
N LYS A 53 -16.36 5.12 7.72
CA LYS A 53 -16.81 6.11 6.74
C LYS A 53 -18.26 5.85 6.28
N TYR A 54 -18.72 4.61 6.44
CA TYR A 54 -20.07 4.15 6.18
C TYR A 54 -20.62 3.48 7.46
N PRO A 55 -21.44 4.17 8.27
CA PRO A 55 -21.95 3.65 9.54
C PRO A 55 -22.94 2.48 9.36
N GLU A 56 -23.62 2.42 8.22
CA GLU A 56 -24.55 1.33 7.88
C GLU A 56 -23.88 0.03 7.42
N TYR A 57 -22.56 0.06 7.19
CA TYR A 57 -21.83 -1.09 6.67
C TYR A 57 -20.98 -1.73 7.77
N GLU A 58 -21.06 -3.05 7.86
CA GLU A 58 -20.20 -3.85 8.72
C GLU A 58 -18.84 -4.08 8.05
N ILE A 59 -17.75 -3.93 8.80
CA ILE A 59 -16.41 -4.22 8.29
C ILE A 59 -16.13 -5.71 8.47
N ILE A 60 -16.02 -6.46 7.38
CA ILE A 60 -15.71 -7.89 7.42
C ILE A 60 -14.21 -8.18 7.33
N TYR A 61 -13.48 -7.32 6.61
CA TYR A 61 -12.04 -7.46 6.39
C TYR A 61 -11.35 -6.10 6.49
N ARG A 62 -10.20 -6.08 7.16
CA ARG A 62 -9.34 -4.89 7.23
C ARG A 62 -7.86 -5.27 7.15
N PHE A 63 -7.16 -4.65 6.22
CA PHE A 63 -5.72 -4.71 6.11
C PHE A 63 -5.07 -3.48 6.77
N PRO A 64 -4.40 -3.63 7.94
CA PRO A 64 -3.88 -2.50 8.71
C PRO A 64 -2.74 -1.76 8.01
N TYR A 65 -1.95 -2.46 7.18
CA TYR A 65 -0.77 -1.89 6.52
C TYR A 65 -1.10 -1.11 5.23
N ILE A 66 -2.39 -0.95 4.87
CA ILE A 66 -2.81 -0.29 3.63
C ILE A 66 -2.31 1.16 3.53
N LYS A 67 -2.16 1.84 4.68
CA LYS A 67 -1.62 3.21 4.73
C LYS A 67 -0.17 3.24 4.24
N TYR A 68 0.68 2.32 4.70
CA TYR A 68 2.08 2.25 4.28
C TYR A 68 2.21 2.02 2.77
N ILE A 69 1.29 1.25 2.20
CA ILE A 69 1.27 0.92 0.78
C ILE A 69 0.83 2.13 -0.06
N SER A 70 -0.14 2.91 0.43
CA SER A 70 -0.46 4.22 -0.14
C SER A 70 0.73 5.18 -0.09
N LEU A 71 1.47 5.23 1.03
CA LEU A 71 2.70 6.02 1.12
C LEU A 71 3.77 5.53 0.15
N PHE A 72 3.97 4.22 0.03
CA PHE A 72 4.93 3.63 -0.89
C PHE A 72 4.67 4.04 -2.34
N HIS A 73 3.43 3.94 -2.81
CA HIS A 73 3.08 4.37 -4.17
C HIS A 73 3.22 5.88 -4.38
N LYS A 74 2.94 6.71 -3.36
CA LYS A 74 3.20 8.16 -3.43
C LYS A 74 4.70 8.46 -3.52
N SER A 75 5.53 7.77 -2.73
CA SER A 75 6.99 7.91 -2.79
C SER A 75 7.56 7.46 -4.13
N LYS A 76 7.07 6.33 -4.67
CA LYS A 76 7.40 5.85 -6.02
C LYS A 76 7.12 6.92 -7.07
N ARG A 77 5.93 7.53 -7.04
CA ARG A 77 5.56 8.62 -7.96
C ARG A 77 6.47 9.84 -7.80
N ASN A 78 6.73 10.27 -6.57
CA ASN A 78 7.60 11.41 -6.32
C ASN A 78 9.03 11.16 -6.81
N MET A 79 9.54 9.94 -6.65
CA MET A 79 10.86 9.58 -7.18
C MET A 79 10.88 9.61 -8.70
N LEU A 80 9.83 9.13 -9.38
CA LEU A 80 9.72 9.18 -10.83
C LEU A 80 9.69 10.62 -11.36
N ILE A 81 8.97 11.52 -10.69
CA ILE A 81 8.95 12.95 -11.03
C ILE A 81 10.33 13.56 -10.82
N SER A 82 10.97 13.27 -9.67
CA SER A 82 12.32 13.75 -9.36
C SER A 82 13.35 13.28 -10.39
N SER A 83 13.29 12.01 -10.81
CA SER A 83 14.18 11.48 -11.86
C SER A 83 13.93 12.16 -13.20
N GLY A 84 12.66 12.43 -13.54
CA GLY A 84 12.29 13.13 -14.78
C GLY A 84 12.81 14.56 -14.85
N VAL A 85 13.04 15.22 -13.71
CA VAL A 85 13.63 16.57 -13.65
C VAL A 85 15.15 16.52 -13.53
N THR A 86 15.68 15.61 -12.70
CA THR A 86 17.11 15.55 -12.39
C THR A 86 17.94 15.13 -13.60
N ILE A 87 17.45 14.18 -14.42
CA ILE A 87 18.21 13.68 -15.58
C ILE A 87 18.40 14.78 -16.64
N PRO A 88 17.34 15.48 -17.12
CA PRO A 88 17.52 16.61 -18.02
C PRO A 88 18.37 17.72 -17.41
N LEU A 89 18.19 18.03 -16.12
CA LEU A 89 18.96 19.07 -15.44
C LEU A 89 20.47 18.75 -15.45
N MET A 90 20.85 17.52 -15.11
CA MET A 90 22.26 17.08 -15.16
C MET A 90 22.81 17.12 -16.58
N PHE A 91 22.00 16.76 -17.59
CA PHE A 91 22.39 16.86 -18.99
C PHE A 91 22.68 18.31 -19.39
N PHE A 92 21.79 19.26 -19.08
CA PHE A 92 22.01 20.68 -19.39
C PHE A 92 23.21 21.27 -18.64
N LEU A 93 23.41 20.91 -17.36
CA LEU A 93 24.56 21.36 -16.58
C LEU A 93 25.90 20.83 -17.13
N SER A 94 25.89 19.61 -17.68
CA SER A 94 27.05 19.03 -18.36
C SER A 94 27.35 19.76 -19.67
N GLN A 95 26.34 20.08 -20.48
CA GLN A 95 26.52 20.84 -21.72
C GLN A 95 27.04 22.27 -21.47
N GLY A 96 26.65 22.87 -20.34
CA GLY A 96 27.16 24.17 -19.91
C GLY A 96 28.57 24.16 -19.33
N ASN A 97 29.26 23.01 -19.29
CA ASN A 97 30.57 22.82 -18.63
C ASN A 97 30.59 23.24 -17.14
N ILE A 98 29.42 23.31 -16.49
CA ILE A 98 29.30 23.65 -15.06
C ILE A 98 29.68 22.43 -14.21
N ILE A 99 29.33 21.24 -14.70
CA ILE A 99 29.63 19.95 -14.07
C ILE A 99 30.33 19.08 -15.12
N SER A 100 31.33 18.31 -14.69
CA SER A 100 32.01 17.34 -15.56
C SER A 100 31.06 16.21 -15.99
N GLU A 101 31.26 15.68 -17.20
CA GLU A 101 30.39 14.64 -17.78
C GLU A 101 30.33 13.37 -16.92
N ILE A 102 31.45 12.99 -16.31
CA ILE A 102 31.57 11.78 -15.48
C ILE A 102 30.57 11.80 -14.30
N PRO A 103 30.61 12.79 -13.37
CA PRO A 103 29.65 12.84 -12.27
C PRO A 103 28.20 13.01 -12.74
N ALA A 104 27.95 13.73 -13.84
CA ALA A 104 26.61 13.87 -14.41
C ALA A 104 26.03 12.51 -14.87
N MET A 105 26.86 11.69 -15.52
CA MET A 105 26.50 10.34 -15.95
C MET A 105 26.27 9.40 -14.76
N PHE A 106 27.17 9.39 -13.77
CA PHE A 106 27.02 8.56 -12.57
C PHE A 106 25.73 8.87 -11.80
N MET A 107 25.42 10.14 -11.59
CA MET A 107 24.18 10.55 -10.91
C MET A 107 22.94 10.11 -11.68
N SER A 108 22.95 10.23 -13.01
CA SER A 108 21.84 9.80 -13.86
C SER A 108 21.59 8.29 -13.78
N ILE A 109 22.65 7.49 -13.76
CA ILE A 109 22.56 6.03 -13.60
C ILE A 109 21.97 5.66 -12.23
N ILE A 110 22.47 6.28 -11.15
CA ILE A 110 22.00 6.00 -9.78
C ILE A 110 20.52 6.33 -9.63
N VAL A 111 20.12 7.53 -10.07
CA VAL A 111 18.73 7.99 -9.98
C VAL A 111 17.80 7.09 -10.79
N THR A 112 18.20 6.71 -12.00
CA THR A 112 17.42 5.81 -12.86
C THR A 112 17.32 4.40 -12.28
N GLY A 113 18.43 3.83 -11.81
CA GLY A 113 18.46 2.50 -11.20
C GLY A 113 17.60 2.42 -9.94
N PHE A 114 17.61 3.47 -9.12
CA PHE A 114 16.77 3.54 -7.92
C PHE A 114 15.29 3.75 -8.24
N ALA A 115 14.95 4.57 -9.24
CA ALA A 115 13.57 4.71 -9.70
C ALA A 115 13.03 3.38 -10.27
N LEU A 116 13.85 2.66 -11.05
CA LEU A 116 13.49 1.38 -11.64
C LEU A 116 13.28 0.30 -10.56
N SER A 117 14.17 0.20 -9.57
CA SER A 117 14.03 -0.78 -8.50
C SER A 117 12.76 -0.56 -7.67
N LEU A 118 12.41 0.71 -7.39
CA LEU A 118 11.15 1.06 -6.73
C LEU A 118 9.93 0.73 -7.60
N TYR A 119 10.02 0.94 -8.91
CA TYR A 119 8.95 0.61 -9.83
C TYR A 119 8.68 -0.91 -9.86
N LEU A 120 9.73 -1.71 -10.02
CA LEU A 120 9.67 -3.18 -9.99
C LEU A 120 9.09 -3.68 -8.67
N THR A 121 9.58 -3.16 -7.54
CA THR A 121 9.05 -3.51 -6.21
C THR A 121 7.57 -3.14 -6.08
N GLY A 122 7.17 -2.01 -6.67
CA GLY A 122 5.78 -1.53 -6.64
C GLY A 122 4.77 -2.43 -7.34
N ILE A 123 5.20 -3.24 -8.31
CA ILE A 123 4.34 -4.20 -9.03
C ILE A 123 3.72 -5.21 -8.05
N LEU A 124 4.44 -5.58 -6.99
CA LEU A 124 3.91 -6.52 -5.99
C LEU A 124 2.72 -5.93 -5.23
N PHE A 125 2.78 -4.64 -4.93
CA PHE A 125 1.80 -3.92 -4.10
C PHE A 125 0.70 -3.20 -4.90
N THR A 126 0.54 -3.49 -6.19
CA THR A 126 -0.52 -2.90 -7.02
C THR A 126 -1.91 -3.41 -6.66
N ASN A 127 -2.90 -2.51 -6.75
CA ASN A 127 -4.34 -2.82 -6.66
C ASN A 127 -4.73 -3.64 -5.43
N GLN A 128 -4.18 -3.28 -4.27
CA GLN A 128 -4.38 -4.01 -3.03
C GLN A 128 -5.63 -3.58 -2.29
N ILE A 129 -6.41 -4.56 -1.84
CA ILE A 129 -7.62 -4.36 -1.05
C ILE A 129 -7.23 -3.98 0.38
N GLY A 130 -7.80 -2.88 0.84
CA GLY A 130 -7.60 -2.35 2.18
C GLY A 130 -8.71 -2.77 3.13
N ILE A 131 -9.96 -2.53 2.74
CA ILE A 131 -11.12 -2.75 3.61
C ILE A 131 -12.26 -3.30 2.77
N ILE A 132 -12.95 -4.31 3.27
CA ILE A 132 -14.20 -4.80 2.69
C ILE A 132 -15.32 -4.52 3.68
N TYR A 133 -16.33 -3.83 3.16
CA TYR A 133 -17.55 -3.45 3.85
C TYR A 133 -18.70 -4.31 3.32
N PHE A 134 -19.57 -4.75 4.20
CA PHE A 134 -20.68 -5.63 3.90
C PHE A 134 -21.98 -5.03 4.42
N LYS A 135 -23.03 -5.04 3.60
CA LYS A 135 -24.36 -4.57 3.96
C LYS A 135 -25.43 -5.52 3.41
N ASP A 136 -26.25 -6.02 4.33
CA ASP A 136 -27.52 -6.73 4.08
C ASP A 136 -27.46 -7.85 3.02
N ASN A 137 -26.39 -8.66 3.02
CA ASN A 137 -26.25 -9.85 2.17
C ASN A 137 -26.33 -9.66 0.65
N GLU A 138 -26.41 -8.44 0.13
CA GLU A 138 -26.46 -8.19 -1.33
C GLU A 138 -25.41 -7.18 -1.78
N SER A 139 -25.05 -6.23 -0.91
CA SER A 139 -24.18 -5.11 -1.27
C SER A 139 -22.84 -5.15 -0.53
N ILE A 140 -21.77 -5.06 -1.31
CA ILE A 140 -20.40 -5.02 -0.82
C ILE A 140 -19.75 -3.74 -1.31
N LYS A 141 -19.02 -3.08 -0.42
CA LYS A 141 -18.14 -1.99 -0.81
C LYS A 141 -16.69 -2.40 -0.57
N ILE A 142 -15.89 -2.39 -1.63
CA ILE A 142 -14.46 -2.72 -1.57
C ILE A 142 -13.67 -1.42 -1.65
N ALA A 143 -12.88 -1.15 -0.62
CA ALA A 143 -11.92 -0.07 -0.62
C ALA A 143 -10.53 -0.63 -0.92
N TYR A 144 -9.94 -0.21 -2.04
CA TYR A 144 -8.61 -0.61 -2.47
C TYR A 144 -7.74 0.61 -2.79
N VAL A 145 -6.43 0.39 -2.86
CA VAL A 145 -5.45 1.41 -3.25
C VAL A 145 -5.00 1.14 -4.68
N ASN A 146 -5.12 2.15 -5.53
CA ASN A 146 -4.63 2.08 -6.91
C ASN A 146 -3.10 2.20 -6.97
N GLU A 147 -2.54 1.97 -8.16
CA GLU A 147 -1.09 2.05 -8.42
C GLU A 147 -0.45 3.43 -8.17
N TRP A 148 -1.29 4.46 -8.03
CA TRP A 148 -0.91 5.84 -7.72
C TRP A 148 -0.99 6.17 -6.23
N GLY A 149 -1.37 5.20 -5.39
CA GLY A 149 -1.50 5.38 -3.94
C GLY A 149 -2.76 6.12 -3.51
N LYS A 150 -3.74 6.30 -4.40
CA LYS A 150 -5.07 6.86 -4.09
C LYS A 150 -6.02 5.73 -3.67
N ARG A 151 -6.80 5.98 -2.63
CA ARG A 151 -7.89 5.08 -2.21
C ARG A 151 -9.08 5.25 -3.17
N ILE A 152 -9.60 4.13 -3.65
CA ILE A 152 -10.82 4.04 -4.46
C ILE A 152 -11.77 3.11 -3.72
N ASP A 153 -13.02 3.55 -3.57
CA ASP A 153 -14.11 2.75 -2.99
C ASP A 153 -15.04 2.36 -4.15
N ILE A 154 -15.39 1.08 -4.30
CA ILE A 154 -16.30 0.58 -5.35
C ILE A 154 -17.43 -0.19 -4.67
N ASP A 155 -18.66 0.07 -5.12
CA ASP A 155 -19.86 -0.64 -4.72
C ASP A 155 -20.16 -1.76 -5.72
N ILE A 156 -20.31 -2.98 -5.21
CA ILE A 156 -20.36 -4.22 -5.99
C ILE A 156 -21.44 -5.12 -5.39
N SER A 157 -22.22 -5.80 -6.23
CA SER A 157 -23.12 -6.86 -5.78
C SER A 157 -22.35 -8.16 -5.56
N ILE A 158 -22.76 -9.01 -4.61
CA ILE A 158 -22.10 -10.32 -4.37
C ILE A 158 -21.98 -11.14 -5.66
N ASN A 159 -23.00 -11.08 -6.53
CA ASN A 159 -23.07 -11.83 -7.78
C ASN A 159 -22.00 -11.41 -8.82
N ASP A 160 -21.44 -10.20 -8.70
CA ASP A 160 -20.42 -9.68 -9.62
C ASP A 160 -18.98 -10.10 -9.24
N ILE A 161 -18.82 -10.75 -8.09
CA ILE A 161 -17.54 -11.24 -7.60
C ILE A 161 -17.37 -12.67 -8.11
N LYS A 162 -16.29 -12.92 -8.85
CA LYS A 162 -15.95 -14.29 -9.21
C LYS A 162 -15.33 -14.97 -7.97
N PRO A 163 -15.92 -16.08 -7.48
CA PRO A 163 -15.37 -16.80 -6.33
C PRO A 163 -13.94 -17.28 -6.64
N LEU A 164 -13.11 -17.38 -5.61
CA LEU A 164 -11.68 -17.72 -5.73
C LEU A 164 -11.42 -19.20 -6.11
N GLU A 165 -12.47 -20.00 -6.29
CA GLU A 165 -12.39 -21.44 -6.52
C GLU A 165 -11.58 -21.77 -7.79
N GLY A 166 -10.50 -22.54 -7.61
CA GLY A 166 -9.79 -23.21 -8.71
C GLY A 166 -8.66 -22.44 -9.38
N LEU A 167 -8.23 -21.26 -8.89
CA LEU A 167 -7.04 -20.60 -9.45
C LEU A 167 -5.75 -21.29 -8.98
N SER A 168 -5.15 -22.02 -9.92
CA SER A 168 -3.99 -22.91 -9.76
C SER A 168 -2.88 -22.39 -8.84
N SER A 169 -2.22 -23.35 -8.19
CA SER A 169 -1.18 -23.25 -7.16
C SER A 169 0.08 -22.48 -7.59
N SER A 170 -0.05 -21.20 -7.92
CA SER A 170 1.09 -20.30 -8.05
C SER A 170 1.63 -19.97 -6.66
N ILE A 171 2.95 -19.91 -6.50
CA ILE A 171 3.63 -19.49 -5.28
C ILE A 171 3.12 -18.12 -4.79
N ALA A 172 2.66 -17.27 -5.71
CA ALA A 172 2.04 -15.98 -5.40
C ALA A 172 0.75 -16.11 -4.58
N ASN A 173 -0.06 -17.15 -4.83
CA ASN A 173 -1.33 -17.40 -4.13
C ASN A 173 -1.16 -17.69 -2.64
N LYS A 174 0.06 -18.05 -2.20
CA LYS A 174 0.40 -18.23 -0.79
C LYS A 174 0.45 -16.91 -0.02
N TYR A 175 0.79 -15.81 -0.70
CA TYR A 175 0.96 -14.50 -0.07
C TYR A 175 -0.25 -13.59 -0.29
N PHE A 176 -0.83 -13.61 -1.49
CA PHE A 176 -2.00 -12.84 -1.84
C PHE A 176 -2.89 -13.62 -2.80
N LYS A 177 -4.20 -13.47 -2.66
CA LYS A 177 -5.17 -14.05 -3.58
C LYS A 177 -5.68 -12.95 -4.52
N ASN A 178 -5.83 -13.28 -5.81
CA ASN A 178 -6.36 -12.35 -6.79
C ASN A 178 -7.88 -12.48 -6.87
N ILE A 179 -8.59 -11.38 -6.67
CA ILE A 179 -10.05 -11.29 -6.83
C ILE A 179 -10.34 -10.67 -8.18
N TYR A 180 -11.18 -11.34 -8.97
CA TYR A 180 -11.70 -10.82 -10.23
C TYR A 180 -13.11 -10.32 -10.01
N ILE A 181 -13.34 -9.04 -10.28
CA ILE A 181 -14.66 -8.42 -10.24
C ILE A 181 -15.09 -8.18 -11.67
N VAL A 182 -16.31 -8.56 -12.03
CA VAL A 182 -16.83 -8.41 -13.41
C VAL A 182 -16.77 -6.94 -13.87
N SER A 183 -17.07 -6.01 -12.98
CA SER A 183 -17.00 -4.57 -13.25
C SER A 183 -15.57 -4.02 -13.43
N LEU A 184 -14.51 -4.74 -13.01
CA LEU A 184 -13.13 -4.28 -13.13
C LEU A 184 -12.33 -5.13 -14.12
N LYS A 185 -11.63 -4.44 -15.04
CA LYS A 185 -10.73 -5.10 -15.99
C LYS A 185 -9.46 -5.66 -15.36
N HIS A 186 -9.11 -5.23 -14.14
CA HIS A 186 -7.88 -5.61 -13.45
C HIS A 186 -8.17 -6.39 -12.17
N PRO A 187 -7.40 -7.44 -11.85
CA PRO A 187 -7.56 -8.18 -10.60
C PRO A 187 -7.13 -7.32 -9.41
N LEU A 188 -7.87 -7.49 -8.30
CA LEU A 188 -7.52 -6.90 -7.02
C LEU A 188 -6.78 -7.92 -6.16
N LYS A 189 -5.77 -7.49 -5.42
CA LYS A 189 -4.98 -8.36 -4.54
C LYS A 189 -5.49 -8.32 -3.11
N LEU A 190 -5.86 -9.48 -2.58
CA LEU A 190 -6.26 -9.70 -1.19
C LEU A 190 -5.15 -10.37 -0.40
N TYR A 191 -4.76 -9.80 0.74
CA TYR A 191 -3.75 -10.39 1.64
C TYR A 191 -4.44 -10.94 2.88
N VAL A 192 -4.60 -12.26 2.96
CA VAL A 192 -5.34 -12.91 4.05
C VAL A 192 -4.50 -12.96 5.35
N ASN A 193 -3.24 -13.39 5.26
CA ASN A 193 -2.38 -13.70 6.42
C ASN A 193 -2.10 -12.51 7.37
N TYR A 194 -2.16 -11.28 6.86
CA TYR A 194 -1.80 -10.07 7.61
C TYR A 194 -3.01 -9.17 7.88
N SER A 195 -4.21 -9.71 7.75
CA SER A 195 -5.46 -8.98 7.89
C SER A 195 -6.15 -9.24 9.21
N ILE A 196 -7.00 -8.30 9.60
CA ILE A 196 -7.93 -8.44 10.71
C ILE A 196 -9.29 -8.79 10.10
N ILE A 197 -9.71 -10.03 10.33
CA ILE A 197 -10.99 -10.56 9.86
C ILE A 197 -11.97 -10.49 11.04
N SER A 198 -13.05 -9.74 10.88
CA SER A 198 -14.07 -9.58 11.92
C SER A 198 -15.10 -10.71 11.89
N ASN A 199 -15.50 -11.15 10.69
CA ASN A 199 -16.44 -12.24 10.51
C ASN A 199 -15.99 -13.15 9.35
N LYS A 200 -15.51 -14.35 9.70
CA LYS A 200 -14.99 -15.32 8.72
C LYS A 200 -16.10 -15.91 7.85
N GLU A 201 -17.24 -16.26 8.43
CA GLU A 201 -18.36 -16.90 7.72
C GLU A 201 -18.90 -15.98 6.62
N LYS A 202 -19.09 -14.70 6.93
CA LYS A 202 -19.50 -13.70 5.91
C LYS A 202 -18.46 -13.54 4.82
N LEU A 203 -17.17 -13.60 5.16
CA LEU A 203 -16.09 -13.48 4.18
C LEU A 203 -16.06 -14.68 3.24
N VAL A 204 -16.21 -15.90 3.76
CA VAL A 204 -16.29 -17.14 2.96
C VAL A 204 -17.51 -17.10 2.04
N ASN A 205 -18.67 -16.66 2.52
CA ASN A 205 -19.87 -16.54 1.68
C ASN A 205 -19.71 -15.56 0.51
N VAL A 206 -18.87 -14.53 0.68
CA VAL A 206 -18.64 -13.50 -0.34
C VAL A 206 -17.56 -13.87 -1.33
N LEU A 207 -16.47 -14.47 -0.85
CA LEU A 207 -15.26 -14.72 -1.65
C LEU A 207 -15.15 -16.19 -2.10
N GLY A 208 -15.93 -17.10 -1.51
CA GLY A 208 -15.70 -18.53 -1.59
C GLY A 208 -14.59 -18.97 -0.63
N ASP A 209 -14.18 -20.23 -0.75
CA ASP A 209 -13.07 -20.76 0.03
C ASP A 209 -11.77 -20.02 -0.31
N TYR A 210 -11.16 -19.40 0.70
CA TYR A 210 -9.97 -18.56 0.56
C TYR A 210 -8.76 -19.11 1.30
N GLU A 211 -8.90 -20.23 2.04
CA GLU A 211 -7.81 -20.90 2.74
C GLU A 211 -6.84 -21.63 1.78
#